data_AF-A0A9E1KLM6-F1
#
_entry.id   AF-A0A9E1KLM6-F1
#
_cell.length_a   1.000
_cell.length_b   1.000
_cell.length_c   1.000
_cell.angle_alpha   90.00
_cell.angle_beta   90.00
_cell.angle_gamma   90.00
#
_symmetry.space_group_name_H-M   'P 1'
#
loop_
_entity.id
_entity.type
_entity.pdbx_description
1 polymer ?
#
loop_
_entity_poly.entity_id
_entity_poly.type
_entity_poly.pdbx_seq_one_letter_code
_entity_poly.pdbx_strand_id
1 'polypeptide(L)'
;MLIPEAIHIWRTADGDYHAEWQVSRPDTRVNIEPLSDSVGVQAHRVSLEATCARVTGLPTSSRHSFRLCDQHGTEAIVMERKLGMQGTPNFRDFGGYRTHTGRQVRWGHLFRSGQLGSLSSQDVGLLASLELDFICDFRQLEEQQSDPSKLPTHRAPKILSLPIIPGSNTEFFEQAQWPAGGPGAMFDLMIDINRDFVEVQKDAYAGMFREILEVSDARFLVHCTAGKDRTGFAAAIILLALGVPEKQVMADYILTARFFSPSNEVDRLRHKYQFDMP
;
A
#
# COMPACT_ATOMS: atom_id res chain seq x y z
N MET A 1 4.35 -22.92 18.74
CA MET A 1 3.13 -22.25 18.25
C MET A 1 3.50 -21.25 17.17
N LEU A 2 2.68 -21.13 16.15
CA LEU A 2 2.80 -20.13 15.09
C LEU A 2 2.87 -18.72 15.70
N ILE A 3 3.72 -17.87 15.14
CA ILE A 3 3.84 -16.44 15.49
C ILE A 3 3.19 -15.64 14.36
N PRO A 4 1.92 -15.20 14.50
CA PRO A 4 1.18 -14.56 13.41
C PRO A 4 1.85 -13.31 12.84
N GLU A 5 2.57 -12.57 13.68
CA GLU A 5 3.24 -11.32 13.30
C GLU A 5 4.49 -11.56 12.46
N ALA A 6 5.00 -12.80 12.45
CA ALA A 6 6.17 -13.21 11.69
C ALA A 6 5.81 -13.92 10.38
N ILE A 7 4.53 -13.91 9.98
CA ILE A 7 4.10 -14.46 8.69
C ILE A 7 4.32 -13.41 7.60
N HIS A 8 5.07 -13.80 6.58
CA HIS A 8 5.25 -13.03 5.37
C HIS A 8 4.72 -13.82 4.18
N ILE A 9 3.93 -13.18 3.32
CA ILE A 9 3.46 -13.79 2.09
C ILE A 9 3.57 -12.78 0.94
N TRP A 10 4.07 -13.25 -0.19
CA TRP A 10 4.24 -12.45 -1.40
C TRP A 10 3.99 -13.29 -2.63
N ARG A 11 3.67 -12.61 -3.73
CA ARG A 11 3.52 -13.22 -5.04
C ARG A 11 4.77 -12.99 -5.89
N THR A 12 5.24 -14.03 -6.56
CA THR A 12 6.37 -13.99 -7.48
C THR A 12 5.94 -13.51 -8.87
N ALA A 13 6.92 -13.22 -9.74
CA ALA A 13 6.65 -12.81 -11.11
C ALA A 13 5.87 -13.86 -11.91
N ASP A 14 6.06 -15.14 -11.60
CA ASP A 14 5.37 -16.27 -12.25
C ASP A 14 3.93 -16.45 -11.75
N GLY A 15 3.48 -15.64 -10.79
CA GLY A 15 2.13 -15.68 -10.23
C GLY A 15 1.95 -16.58 -9.02
N ASP A 16 3.00 -17.30 -8.61
CA ASP A 16 2.97 -18.17 -7.44
C ASP A 16 3.08 -17.38 -6.14
N TYR A 17 2.53 -17.95 -5.06
CA TYR A 17 2.66 -17.41 -3.73
C TYR A 17 3.79 -18.11 -2.98
N HIS A 18 4.61 -17.32 -2.31
CA HIS A 18 5.56 -17.78 -1.31
C HIS A 18 5.15 -17.25 0.04
N ALA A 19 5.13 -18.13 1.03
CA ALA A 19 4.87 -17.81 2.42
C ALA A 19 6.03 -18.27 3.30
N GLU A 20 6.42 -17.45 4.25
CA GLU A 20 7.39 -17.74 5.31
C GLU A 20 6.75 -17.38 6.65
N TRP A 21 7.08 -18.12 7.71
CA TRP A 21 6.56 -17.86 9.05
C TRP A 21 7.57 -18.26 10.13
N GLN A 22 7.36 -17.80 11.36
CA GLN A 22 8.12 -18.27 12.51
C GLN A 22 7.23 -19.04 13.49
N VAL A 23 7.86 -19.95 14.23
CA VAL A 23 7.22 -20.76 15.26
C VAL A 23 8.02 -20.67 16.56
N SER A 24 7.34 -20.64 17.70
CA SER A 24 7.98 -20.63 19.02
C SER A 24 8.58 -21.96 19.45
N ARG A 25 8.26 -23.06 18.75
CA ARG A 25 8.82 -24.39 19.00
C ARG A 25 9.20 -25.06 17.68
N PRO A 26 10.43 -25.60 17.51
CA PRO A 26 10.89 -26.16 16.23
C PRO A 26 10.06 -27.31 15.67
N ASP A 27 9.33 -28.04 16.51
CA ASP A 27 8.45 -29.15 16.16
C ASP A 27 7.01 -28.72 15.78
N THR A 28 6.73 -27.42 15.79
CA THR A 28 5.41 -26.88 15.41
C THR A 28 5.18 -27.07 13.92
N ARG A 29 4.22 -27.94 13.55
CA ARG A 29 3.76 -28.06 12.17
C ARG A 29 2.70 -27.00 11.88
N VAL A 30 2.80 -26.38 10.70
CA VAL A 30 1.88 -25.35 10.21
C VAL A 30 1.35 -25.80 8.86
N ASN A 31 0.05 -25.73 8.68
CA ASN A 31 -0.61 -25.91 7.39
C ASN A 31 -0.98 -24.54 6.82
N ILE A 32 -0.86 -24.40 5.51
CA ILE A 32 -1.34 -23.24 4.76
C ILE A 32 -2.38 -23.71 3.73
N GLU A 33 -3.50 -23.01 3.65
CA GLU A 33 -4.56 -23.27 2.69
C GLU A 33 -5.10 -21.96 2.12
N PRO A 34 -5.34 -21.86 0.80
CA PRO A 34 -6.05 -20.71 0.24
C PRO A 34 -7.52 -20.75 0.69
N LEU A 35 -8.03 -19.60 1.11
CA LEU A 35 -9.43 -19.36 1.41
C LEU A 35 -10.09 -18.84 0.12
N SER A 36 -10.60 -19.73 -0.72
CA SER A 36 -11.34 -19.36 -1.93
C SER A 36 -12.78 -19.90 -1.88
N ASP A 37 -13.75 -19.05 -2.25
CA ASP A 37 -15.17 -19.41 -2.42
C ASP A 37 -15.49 -19.99 -3.82
N SER A 38 -14.51 -20.06 -4.72
CA SER A 38 -14.70 -20.50 -6.10
C SER A 38 -14.63 -22.03 -6.22
N VAL A 39 -15.74 -22.64 -6.64
CA VAL A 39 -15.86 -24.06 -7.02
C VAL A 39 -14.78 -24.40 -8.05
N GLY A 40 -13.79 -25.21 -7.65
CA GLY A 40 -12.76 -25.75 -8.57
C GLY A 40 -11.31 -25.34 -8.31
N VAL A 41 -11.01 -24.58 -7.24
CA VAL A 41 -9.61 -24.27 -6.88
C VAL A 41 -8.93 -25.50 -6.28
N GLN A 42 -8.05 -26.15 -7.04
CA GLN A 42 -7.10 -27.12 -6.51
C GLN A 42 -5.89 -26.36 -5.94
N ALA A 43 -5.83 -26.24 -4.61
CA ALA A 43 -4.63 -25.76 -3.93
C ALA A 43 -3.52 -26.79 -4.11
N HIS A 44 -2.60 -26.57 -5.05
CA HIS A 44 -1.44 -27.44 -5.21
C HIS A 44 -0.37 -27.05 -4.17
N ARG A 45 -0.16 -27.99 -3.24
CA ARG A 45 0.78 -27.90 -2.12
C ARG A 45 2.21 -28.03 -2.64
N VAL A 46 3.06 -27.01 -2.48
CA VAL A 46 4.47 -27.10 -2.90
C VAL A 46 5.41 -26.74 -1.74
N SER A 47 6.08 -27.77 -1.24
CA SER A 47 7.16 -27.77 -0.25
C SER A 47 6.80 -27.39 1.20
N LEU A 48 7.13 -28.30 2.13
CA LEU A 48 7.10 -28.12 3.58
C LEU A 48 8.56 -28.17 4.08
N GLU A 49 9.34 -27.16 3.74
CA GLU A 49 10.56 -26.88 4.50
C GLU A 49 10.12 -26.09 5.74
N ALA A 50 10.67 -26.40 6.92
CA ALA A 50 10.02 -26.26 8.24
C ALA A 50 9.42 -24.89 8.66
N THR A 51 9.52 -23.84 7.83
CA THR A 51 8.96 -22.50 8.06
C THR A 51 8.53 -21.78 6.78
N CYS A 52 8.40 -22.48 5.64
CA CYS A 52 7.97 -21.86 4.38
C CYS A 52 7.09 -22.79 3.53
N ALA A 53 6.36 -22.18 2.59
CA ALA A 53 5.55 -22.88 1.59
C ALA A 53 5.47 -22.09 0.28
N ARG A 54 5.32 -22.82 -0.82
CA ARG A 54 4.94 -22.29 -2.13
C ARG A 54 3.54 -22.78 -2.48
N VAL A 55 2.68 -21.87 -2.94
CA VAL A 55 1.33 -22.19 -3.43
C VAL A 55 1.22 -21.76 -4.88
N THR A 56 0.83 -22.69 -5.75
CA THR A 56 0.82 -22.51 -7.21
C THR A 56 -0.57 -22.76 -7.79
N GLY A 57 -0.80 -22.34 -9.03
CA GLY A 57 -2.04 -22.62 -9.77
C GLY A 57 -3.23 -21.73 -9.42
N LEU A 58 -3.02 -20.67 -8.64
CA LEU A 58 -4.06 -19.68 -8.35
C LEU A 58 -4.18 -18.65 -9.50
N PRO A 59 -5.40 -18.16 -9.82
CA PRO A 59 -5.59 -17.11 -10.82
C PRO A 59 -4.76 -15.86 -10.51
N THR A 60 -4.01 -15.38 -11.49
CA THR A 60 -3.16 -14.19 -11.34
C THR A 60 -3.92 -12.86 -11.44
N SER A 61 -5.16 -12.90 -11.93
CA SER A 61 -6.03 -11.72 -12.07
C SER A 61 -6.74 -11.29 -10.78
N SER A 62 -6.63 -12.07 -9.70
CA SER A 62 -7.23 -11.77 -8.41
C SER A 62 -6.23 -11.95 -7.28
N ARG A 63 -6.48 -11.28 -6.15
CA ARG A 63 -5.73 -11.46 -4.92
C ARG A 63 -6.36 -12.59 -4.09
N HIS A 64 -5.52 -13.42 -3.49
CA HIS A 64 -5.96 -14.55 -2.67
C HIS A 64 -5.60 -14.37 -1.20
N SER A 65 -6.40 -14.99 -0.34
CA SER A 65 -6.16 -15.04 1.10
C SER A 65 -5.85 -16.46 1.54
N PHE A 66 -5.06 -16.57 2.61
CA PHE A 66 -4.53 -17.84 3.07
C PHE A 66 -4.76 -17.96 4.56
N ARG A 67 -5.27 -19.11 4.98
CA ARG A 67 -5.29 -19.51 6.38
C ARG A 67 -4.01 -20.29 6.67
N LEU A 68 -3.27 -19.84 7.68
CA LEU A 68 -2.22 -20.61 8.32
C LEU A 68 -2.74 -21.09 9.67
N CYS A 69 -2.65 -22.40 9.92
CA CYS A 69 -3.05 -23.00 11.19
C CYS A 69 -1.98 -23.96 11.69
N ASP A 70 -1.59 -23.83 12.95
CA ASP A 70 -0.69 -24.79 13.59
C ASP A 70 -1.42 -25.93 14.30
N GLN A 71 -0.68 -26.99 14.62
CA GLN A 71 -1.19 -28.16 15.34
C GLN A 71 -1.71 -27.86 16.77
N HIS A 72 -1.51 -26.64 17.28
CA HIS A 72 -1.96 -26.19 18.60
C HIS A 72 -3.20 -25.27 18.51
N GLY A 73 -3.77 -25.09 17.32
CA GLY A 73 -4.97 -24.27 17.08
C GLY A 73 -4.70 -22.78 16.90
N THR A 74 -3.44 -22.36 16.73
CA THR A 74 -3.12 -20.97 16.40
C THR A 74 -3.41 -20.74 14.93
N GLU A 75 -4.33 -19.82 14.64
CA GLU A 75 -4.73 -19.47 13.28
C GLU A 75 -4.35 -18.03 12.93
N ALA A 76 -3.97 -17.81 11.67
CA ALA A 76 -3.79 -16.49 11.08
C ALA A 76 -4.33 -16.47 9.64
N ILE A 77 -5.07 -15.42 9.30
CA ILE A 77 -5.44 -15.12 7.91
C ILE A 77 -4.47 -14.07 7.38
N VAL A 78 -3.83 -14.37 6.24
CA VAL A 78 -2.84 -13.50 5.61
C VAL A 78 -3.12 -13.34 4.12
N MET A 79 -2.65 -12.23 3.57
CA MET A 79 -2.72 -11.90 2.16
C MET A 79 -1.41 -11.22 1.75
N GLU A 80 -1.08 -11.24 0.45
CA GLU A 80 0.09 -10.51 -0.07
C GLU A 80 -0.04 -9.02 0.22
N ARG A 81 1.01 -8.41 0.78
CA ARG A 81 0.97 -6.98 1.11
C ARG A 81 1.16 -6.12 -0.13
N LYS A 82 2.26 -6.33 -0.85
CA LYS A 82 2.57 -5.64 -2.11
C LYS A 82 1.84 -6.35 -3.23
N LEU A 83 0.95 -5.63 -3.91
CA LEU A 83 0.33 -6.15 -5.13
C LEU A 83 1.28 -5.81 -6.29
N GLY A 84 1.59 -6.81 -7.13
CA GLY A 84 2.58 -6.72 -8.20
C GLY A 84 2.16 -5.85 -9.39
N MET A 85 1.55 -4.69 -9.14
CA MET A 85 1.13 -3.75 -10.17
C MET A 85 2.33 -3.23 -10.96
N GLN A 86 2.19 -3.13 -12.27
CA GLN A 86 3.26 -2.70 -13.18
C GLN A 86 3.26 -1.18 -13.37
N GLY A 87 2.07 -0.59 -13.56
CA GLY A 87 1.90 0.80 -13.94
C GLY A 87 1.87 1.81 -12.78
N THR A 88 2.10 1.37 -11.54
CA THR A 88 2.05 2.25 -10.37
C THR A 88 3.10 1.83 -9.34
N PRO A 89 3.84 2.79 -8.76
CA PRO A 89 4.78 2.47 -7.71
C PRO A 89 4.06 2.24 -6.38
N ASN A 90 4.71 1.50 -5.48
CA ASN A 90 4.35 1.46 -4.06
C ASN A 90 2.91 0.99 -3.74
N PHE A 91 2.24 0.29 -4.65
CA PHE A 91 0.89 -0.24 -4.44
C PHE A 91 0.89 -1.39 -3.43
N ARG A 92 0.17 -1.22 -2.33
CA ARG A 92 0.04 -2.23 -1.28
C ARG A 92 -1.23 -2.07 -0.46
N ASP A 93 -1.63 -3.17 0.17
CA ASP A 93 -2.55 -3.20 1.28
C ASP A 93 -1.82 -2.80 2.58
N PHE A 94 -2.37 -1.89 3.37
CA PHE A 94 -1.80 -1.49 4.67
C PHE A 94 -2.63 -1.96 5.86
N GLY A 95 -3.54 -2.93 5.66
CA GLY A 95 -4.21 -3.70 6.71
C GLY A 95 -3.36 -4.84 7.26
N GLY A 96 -3.99 -5.76 7.99
CA GLY A 96 -3.36 -6.94 8.57
C GLY A 96 -2.56 -6.70 9.86
N TYR A 97 -2.32 -5.45 10.23
CA TYR A 97 -1.58 -5.11 11.45
C TYR A 97 -2.40 -5.32 12.71
N ARG A 98 -1.74 -5.76 13.78
CA ARG A 98 -2.36 -5.88 15.10
C ARG A 98 -2.42 -4.54 15.81
N THR A 99 -3.49 -4.35 16.55
CA THR A 99 -3.72 -3.21 17.43
C THR A 99 -3.22 -3.51 18.85
N HIS A 100 -3.08 -2.47 19.68
CA HIS A 100 -2.78 -2.61 21.10
C HIS A 100 -3.81 -3.46 21.87
N THR A 101 -5.02 -3.60 21.34
CA THR A 101 -6.11 -4.41 21.93
C THR A 101 -6.13 -5.87 21.46
N GLY A 102 -5.15 -6.28 20.64
CA GLY A 102 -5.07 -7.63 20.06
C GLY A 102 -5.95 -7.85 18.83
N ARG A 103 -6.87 -6.92 18.51
CA ARG A 103 -7.63 -6.92 17.24
C ARG A 103 -6.71 -6.69 16.04
N GLN A 104 -7.15 -7.10 14.85
CA GLN A 104 -6.42 -6.94 13.60
C GLN A 104 -7.14 -5.95 12.68
N VAL A 105 -6.38 -5.03 12.07
CA VAL A 105 -6.88 -4.21 10.95
C VAL A 105 -7.20 -5.15 9.79
N ARG A 106 -8.41 -5.08 9.23
CA ARG A 106 -8.86 -6.01 8.20
C ARG A 106 -7.97 -5.92 6.95
N TRP A 107 -7.59 -7.08 6.42
CA TRP A 107 -7.01 -7.19 5.09
C TRP A 107 -8.04 -6.87 4.01
N GLY A 108 -7.62 -6.29 2.90
CA GLY A 108 -8.45 -6.07 1.71
C GLY A 108 -9.35 -4.83 1.77
N HIS A 109 -9.15 -3.97 2.77
CA HIS A 109 -9.97 -2.75 2.95
C HIS A 109 -9.18 -1.46 2.77
N LEU A 110 -7.88 -1.48 3.06
CA LEU A 110 -7.05 -0.27 3.14
C LEU A 110 -5.89 -0.40 2.16
N PHE A 111 -5.94 0.35 1.06
CA PHE A 111 -4.91 0.32 0.02
C PHE A 111 -4.21 1.67 -0.11
N ARG A 112 -2.93 1.62 -0.49
CA ARG A 112 -2.14 2.81 -0.81
C ARG A 112 -1.29 2.60 -2.05
N SER A 113 -1.07 3.65 -2.83
CA SER A 113 -0.24 3.59 -4.04
C SER A 113 0.35 4.95 -4.41
N GLY A 114 1.20 4.97 -5.45
CA GLY A 114 1.44 6.18 -6.24
C GLY A 114 0.36 6.41 -7.28
N GLN A 115 0.70 7.18 -8.31
CA GLN A 115 -0.22 7.55 -9.40
C GLN A 115 -0.80 6.33 -10.12
N LEU A 116 -1.93 6.53 -10.80
CA LEU A 116 -2.68 5.48 -11.50
C LEU A 116 -2.83 5.74 -13.01
N GLY A 117 -2.19 6.77 -13.56
CA GLY A 117 -2.31 7.09 -14.99
C GLY A 117 -1.51 6.14 -15.91
N SER A 118 -0.55 5.41 -15.36
CA SER A 118 0.26 4.45 -16.12
C SER A 118 -0.16 2.98 -15.96
N LEU A 119 -1.31 2.70 -15.31
CA LEU A 119 -1.81 1.33 -15.15
C LEU A 119 -1.96 0.60 -16.50
N SER A 120 -1.50 -0.66 -16.53
CA SER A 120 -1.75 -1.60 -17.62
C SER A 120 -3.18 -2.16 -17.57
N SER A 121 -3.64 -2.81 -18.63
CA SER A 121 -4.95 -3.49 -18.62
C SER A 121 -5.06 -4.56 -17.53
N GLN A 122 -3.94 -5.25 -17.22
CA GLN A 122 -3.89 -6.21 -16.12
C GLN A 122 -4.04 -5.52 -14.76
N ASP A 123 -3.36 -4.39 -14.56
CA ASP A 123 -3.45 -3.61 -13.32
C ASP A 123 -4.88 -3.08 -13.11
N VAL A 124 -5.53 -2.62 -14.18
CA VAL A 124 -6.94 -2.17 -14.12
C VAL A 124 -7.85 -3.35 -13.75
N GLY A 125 -7.62 -4.55 -14.28
CA GLY A 125 -8.35 -5.75 -13.88
C GLY A 125 -8.14 -6.12 -12.41
N LEU A 126 -6.91 -6.06 -11.92
CA LEU A 126 -6.60 -6.30 -10.51
C LEU A 126 -7.24 -5.24 -9.61
N LEU A 127 -7.19 -3.95 -9.99
CA LEU A 127 -7.83 -2.84 -9.27
C LEU A 127 -9.35 -3.03 -9.19
N ALA A 128 -9.98 -3.50 -10.28
CA ALA A 128 -11.41 -3.83 -10.29
C ALA A 128 -11.74 -4.95 -9.29
N SER A 129 -10.87 -5.96 -9.17
CA SER A 129 -11.07 -7.09 -8.25
C SER A 129 -10.99 -6.70 -6.76
N LEU A 130 -10.44 -5.52 -6.44
CA LEU A 130 -10.39 -5.00 -5.06
C LEU A 130 -11.72 -4.40 -4.61
N GLU A 131 -12.66 -4.17 -5.53
CA GLU A 131 -14.00 -3.66 -5.24
C GLU A 131 -14.00 -2.40 -4.38
N LEU A 132 -13.13 -1.45 -4.71
CA LEU A 132 -13.01 -0.19 -3.99
C LEU A 132 -14.30 0.61 -4.09
N ASP A 133 -14.75 1.17 -2.97
CA ASP A 133 -15.87 2.11 -2.92
C ASP A 133 -15.43 3.50 -3.38
N PHE A 134 -14.23 3.93 -2.95
CA PHE A 134 -13.66 5.21 -3.33
C PHE A 134 -12.13 5.24 -3.37
N ILE A 135 -11.61 6.27 -4.04
CA ILE A 135 -10.19 6.61 -4.11
C ILE A 135 -10.00 8.05 -3.66
N CYS A 136 -9.11 8.28 -2.70
CA CYS A 136 -8.64 9.60 -2.32
C CYS A 136 -7.39 9.95 -3.13
N ASP A 137 -7.50 10.93 -4.02
CA ASP A 137 -6.39 11.46 -4.83
C ASP A 137 -5.85 12.75 -4.19
N PHE A 138 -4.67 12.64 -3.57
CA PHE A 138 -3.99 13.77 -2.92
C PHE A 138 -3.08 14.58 -3.86
N ARG A 139 -3.04 14.23 -5.15
CA ARG A 139 -2.27 15.00 -6.13
C ARG A 139 -2.87 16.38 -6.34
N GLN A 140 -2.04 17.36 -6.68
CA GLN A 140 -2.53 18.67 -7.11
C GLN A 140 -3.36 18.56 -8.39
N LEU A 141 -4.22 19.53 -8.67
CA LEU A 141 -5.15 19.46 -9.81
C LEU A 141 -4.40 19.35 -11.14
N GLU A 142 -3.25 20.00 -11.27
CA GLU A 142 -2.37 19.97 -12.44
C GLU A 142 -1.74 18.57 -12.61
N GLU A 143 -1.34 17.93 -11.50
CA GLU A 143 -0.85 16.55 -11.49
C GLU A 143 -1.98 15.58 -11.93
N GLN A 144 -3.22 15.81 -11.50
CA GLN A 144 -4.39 14.99 -11.88
C GLN A 144 -4.75 15.16 -13.37
N GLN A 145 -4.74 16.40 -13.88
CA GLN A 145 -5.05 16.70 -15.28
C GLN A 145 -3.99 16.19 -16.24
N SER A 146 -2.70 16.33 -15.88
CA SER A 146 -1.59 15.89 -16.73
C SER A 146 -1.38 14.37 -16.76
N ASP A 147 -1.89 13.65 -15.76
CA ASP A 147 -1.70 12.21 -15.60
C ASP A 147 -2.98 11.59 -15.01
N PRO A 148 -4.11 11.59 -15.75
CA PRO A 148 -5.40 11.17 -15.24
C PRO A 148 -5.40 9.68 -14.88
N SER A 149 -6.00 9.34 -13.74
CA SER A 149 -6.07 7.96 -13.25
C SER A 149 -6.81 7.05 -14.23
N LYS A 150 -6.22 5.91 -14.58
CA LYS A 150 -6.90 4.85 -15.34
C LYS A 150 -7.67 3.96 -14.38
N LEU A 151 -8.99 3.93 -14.54
CA LEU A 151 -9.89 3.22 -13.63
C LEU A 151 -10.67 2.12 -14.36
N PRO A 152 -11.15 1.11 -13.62
CA PRO A 152 -12.10 0.14 -14.17
C PRO A 152 -13.34 0.83 -14.71
N THR A 153 -13.85 0.39 -15.86
CA THR A 153 -15.08 0.93 -16.46
C THR A 153 -16.34 0.38 -15.78
N HIS A 154 -16.30 -0.87 -15.33
CA HIS A 154 -17.36 -1.50 -14.56
C HIS A 154 -17.11 -1.32 -13.07
N ARG A 155 -18.11 -0.83 -12.33
CA ARG A 155 -18.03 -0.55 -10.89
C ARG A 155 -16.83 0.35 -10.56
N ALA A 156 -16.68 1.45 -11.29
CA ALA A 156 -15.65 2.44 -11.02
C ALA A 156 -15.81 3.02 -9.59
N PRO A 157 -14.73 3.13 -8.81
CA PRO A 157 -14.80 3.75 -7.48
C PRO A 157 -15.10 5.25 -7.58
N LYS A 158 -15.77 5.80 -6.56
CA LYS A 158 -15.93 7.26 -6.42
C LYS A 158 -14.55 7.90 -6.25
N ILE A 159 -14.28 8.98 -6.98
CA ILE A 159 -13.02 9.73 -6.82
C ILE A 159 -13.24 10.93 -5.91
N LEU A 160 -12.44 11.00 -4.85
CA LEU A 160 -12.33 12.14 -3.95
C LEU A 160 -11.04 12.89 -4.28
N SER A 161 -11.17 13.99 -5.02
CA SER A 161 -10.07 14.90 -5.25
C SER A 161 -9.84 15.74 -3.98
N LEU A 162 -8.73 15.47 -3.29
CA LEU A 162 -8.35 16.09 -2.02
C LEU A 162 -6.92 16.65 -2.14
N PRO A 163 -6.69 17.64 -3.03
CA PRO A 163 -5.34 18.06 -3.39
C PRO A 163 -4.56 18.56 -2.17
N ILE A 164 -3.34 18.04 -2.01
CA ILE A 164 -2.39 18.48 -0.98
C ILE A 164 -1.19 19.13 -1.67
N ILE A 165 -0.84 20.33 -1.21
CA ILE A 165 0.30 21.12 -1.69
C ILE A 165 1.43 20.97 -0.65
N PRO A 166 2.47 20.17 -0.92
CA PRO A 166 3.62 20.08 -0.02
C PRO A 166 4.36 21.42 0.03
N GLY A 167 4.66 21.90 1.24
CA GLY A 167 5.45 23.13 1.42
C GLY A 167 4.72 24.41 1.01
N SER A 168 3.40 24.44 1.26
CA SER A 168 2.54 25.60 1.03
C SER A 168 2.89 26.81 1.89
N ASN A 169 3.79 26.67 2.88
CA ASN A 169 4.51 27.80 3.46
C ASN A 169 5.52 28.37 2.44
N THR A 170 4.97 29.13 1.50
CA THR A 170 5.59 29.70 0.29
C THR A 170 6.85 30.54 0.54
N GLU A 171 7.05 31.06 1.76
CA GLU A 171 8.24 31.86 2.10
C GLU A 171 9.55 31.08 1.90
N PHE A 172 9.54 29.75 2.09
CA PHE A 172 10.73 28.92 1.91
C PHE A 172 11.03 28.63 0.43
N PHE A 173 10.02 28.46 -0.41
CA PHE A 173 10.20 28.17 -1.85
C PHE A 173 10.68 29.39 -2.64
N GLU A 174 10.26 30.60 -2.24
CA GLU A 174 10.72 31.84 -2.88
C GLU A 174 12.11 32.28 -2.42
N GLN A 175 12.51 31.96 -1.18
CA GLN A 175 13.84 32.31 -0.64
C GLN A 175 14.90 31.24 -0.88
N ALA A 176 14.53 29.96 -1.00
CA ALA A 176 15.46 28.90 -1.33
C ALA A 176 15.82 29.01 -2.82
N GLN A 177 16.97 29.60 -3.11
CA GLN A 177 17.66 29.46 -4.39
C GLN A 177 17.94 27.96 -4.64
N TRP A 178 16.96 27.27 -5.21
CA TRP A 178 17.09 25.88 -5.61
C TRP A 178 17.97 25.82 -6.87
N PRO A 179 19.11 25.09 -6.90
CA PRO A 179 19.54 24.02 -5.99
C PRO A 179 20.87 24.33 -5.25
N ALA A 180 20.93 25.33 -4.37
CA ALA A 180 22.19 25.75 -3.72
C ALA A 180 22.48 25.12 -2.33
N GLY A 181 21.51 24.44 -1.69
CA GLY A 181 21.59 24.08 -0.26
C GLY A 181 22.16 22.68 0.11
N GLY A 182 22.35 21.78 -0.86
CA GLY A 182 22.85 20.42 -0.61
C GLY A 182 21.89 19.51 0.20
N PRO A 183 22.36 18.31 0.62
CA PRO A 183 21.50 17.29 1.25
C PRO A 183 20.87 17.71 2.59
N GLY A 184 21.55 18.54 3.38
CA GLY A 184 21.04 19.02 4.67
C GLY A 184 19.81 19.92 4.51
N ALA A 185 19.85 20.87 3.58
CA ALA A 185 18.70 21.75 3.30
C ALA A 185 17.48 20.96 2.79
N MET A 186 17.68 19.91 1.99
CA MET A 186 16.60 19.01 1.56
C MET A 186 16.01 18.22 2.75
N PHE A 187 16.85 17.80 3.70
CA PHE A 187 16.37 17.13 4.90
C PHE A 187 15.47 18.05 5.74
N ASP A 188 15.91 19.28 5.97
CA ASP A 188 15.13 20.27 6.74
C ASP A 188 13.83 20.63 6.01
N LEU A 189 13.87 20.83 4.69
CA LEU A 189 12.67 21.05 3.87
C LEU A 189 11.67 19.90 4.01
N MET A 190 12.14 18.65 4.00
CA MET A 190 11.25 17.50 4.19
C MET A 190 10.63 17.48 5.59
N ILE A 191 11.33 17.94 6.63
CA ILE A 191 10.74 18.12 7.96
C ILE A 191 9.60 19.14 7.90
N ASP A 192 9.82 20.30 7.29
CA ASP A 192 8.83 21.36 7.21
C ASP A 192 7.60 20.92 6.41
N ILE A 193 7.80 20.23 5.27
CA ILE A 193 6.70 19.61 4.51
C ILE A 193 5.87 18.66 5.39
N ASN A 194 6.50 17.85 6.25
CA ASN A 194 5.78 16.94 7.14
C ASN A 194 5.00 17.69 8.23
N ARG A 195 5.49 18.86 8.69
CA ARG A 195 4.74 19.74 9.60
C ARG A 195 3.52 20.34 8.90
N ASP A 196 3.69 20.81 7.66
CA ASP A 196 2.61 21.38 6.84
C ASP A 196 1.44 20.41 6.65
N PHE A 197 1.70 19.09 6.55
CA PHE A 197 0.64 18.08 6.47
C PHE A 197 -0.34 18.15 7.65
N VAL A 198 0.16 18.51 8.84
CA VAL A 198 -0.63 18.61 10.07
C VAL A 198 -1.26 19.99 10.20
N GLU A 199 -0.47 21.03 9.97
CA GLU A 199 -0.85 22.41 10.31
C GLU A 199 -1.76 23.03 9.24
N VAL A 200 -1.46 22.78 7.96
CA VAL A 200 -2.08 23.45 6.81
C VAL A 200 -3.01 22.51 6.05
N GLN A 201 -2.61 21.25 5.85
CA GLN A 201 -3.29 20.31 4.94
C GLN A 201 -4.35 19.42 5.65
N LYS A 202 -4.68 19.74 6.90
CA LYS A 202 -5.61 18.97 7.74
C LYS A 202 -7.00 18.76 7.13
N ASP A 203 -7.50 19.73 6.35
CA ASP A 203 -8.85 19.66 5.77
C ASP A 203 -8.97 18.57 4.71
N ALA A 204 -7.89 18.31 3.96
CA ALA A 204 -7.83 17.19 3.00
C ALA A 204 -7.92 15.84 3.73
N TYR A 205 -7.12 15.67 4.80
CA TYR A 205 -7.18 14.45 5.62
C TYR A 205 -8.49 14.30 6.37
N ALA A 206 -9.08 15.39 6.86
CA ALA A 206 -10.42 15.38 7.45
C ALA A 206 -11.49 14.98 6.41
N GLY A 207 -11.37 15.44 5.17
CA GLY A 207 -12.21 15.01 4.05
C GLY A 207 -12.14 13.51 3.79
N MET A 208 -10.93 12.94 3.81
CA MET A 208 -10.73 11.50 3.74
C MET A 208 -11.44 10.76 4.88
N PHE A 209 -11.25 11.18 6.14
CA PHE A 209 -11.91 10.53 7.27
C PHE A 209 -13.43 10.64 7.22
N ARG A 210 -13.98 11.77 6.76
CA ARG A 210 -15.43 11.93 6.57
C ARG A 210 -15.98 10.88 5.61
N GLU A 211 -15.32 10.65 4.48
CA GLU A 211 -15.80 9.60 3.55
C GLU A 211 -15.65 8.20 4.14
N ILE A 212 -14.50 7.90 4.77
CA ILE A 212 -14.29 6.58 5.42
C ILE A 212 -15.41 6.28 6.43
N LEU A 213 -15.88 7.29 7.17
CA LEU A 213 -16.92 7.15 8.18
C LEU A 213 -18.35 7.09 7.58
N GLU A 214 -18.55 7.64 6.39
CA GLU A 214 -19.85 7.61 5.70
C GLU A 214 -20.15 6.23 5.09
N VAL A 215 -19.11 5.54 4.59
CA VAL A 215 -19.26 4.24 3.94
C VAL A 215 -19.09 3.12 4.95
N SER A 216 -20.18 2.38 5.20
CA SER A 216 -20.13 1.18 6.04
C SER A 216 -19.25 0.10 5.40
N ASP A 217 -18.27 -0.40 6.15
CA ASP A 217 -17.30 -1.40 5.70
C ASP A 217 -16.46 -1.00 4.48
N ALA A 218 -16.11 0.29 4.39
CA ALA A 218 -15.38 0.89 3.28
C ALA A 218 -14.14 0.09 2.83
N ARG A 219 -13.97 -0.04 1.51
CA ARG A 219 -12.74 -0.43 0.83
C ARG A 219 -12.24 0.75 0.02
N PHE A 220 -11.04 1.24 0.32
CA PHE A 220 -10.55 2.47 -0.30
C PHE A 220 -9.07 2.44 -0.62
N LEU A 221 -8.69 3.31 -1.55
CA LEU A 221 -7.31 3.59 -1.91
C LEU A 221 -6.97 5.05 -1.61
N VAL A 222 -5.87 5.28 -0.92
CA VAL A 222 -5.26 6.60 -0.79
C VAL A 222 -4.03 6.69 -1.68
N HIS A 223 -3.88 7.73 -2.49
CA HIS A 223 -2.69 7.87 -3.32
C HIS A 223 -2.27 9.32 -3.54
N CYS A 224 -1.02 9.48 -3.96
CA CYS A 224 -0.47 10.72 -4.48
C CYS A 224 0.37 10.37 -5.71
N THR A 225 1.44 11.11 -6.01
CA THR A 225 2.30 10.83 -7.17
C THR A 225 3.20 9.62 -6.95
N ALA A 226 4.03 9.63 -5.90
CA ALA A 226 4.92 8.51 -5.56
C ALA A 226 4.32 7.51 -4.55
N GLY A 227 3.24 7.89 -3.86
CA GLY A 227 2.64 7.10 -2.79
C GLY A 227 3.46 7.07 -1.50
N LYS A 228 4.45 7.98 -1.36
CA LYS A 228 5.39 8.05 -0.24
C LYS A 228 4.91 8.98 0.86
N ASP A 229 4.97 10.29 0.65
CA ASP A 229 4.86 11.29 1.73
C ASP A 229 3.39 11.62 2.05
N ARG A 230 2.66 12.30 1.15
CA ARG A 230 1.21 12.63 1.33
C ARG A 230 0.37 11.40 1.69
N THR A 231 0.58 10.31 0.94
CA THR A 231 -0.06 9.01 1.15
C THR A 231 0.42 8.29 2.40
N GLY A 232 1.71 8.40 2.73
CA GLY A 232 2.27 7.75 3.92
C GLY A 232 1.80 8.38 5.19
N PHE A 233 1.67 9.70 5.21
CA PHE A 233 1.03 10.42 6.30
C PHE A 233 -0.41 9.97 6.48
N ALA A 234 -1.21 9.90 5.39
CA ALA A 234 -2.58 9.37 5.44
C ALA A 234 -2.67 7.95 6.02
N ALA A 235 -1.84 7.03 5.52
CA ALA A 235 -1.83 5.66 6.03
C ALA A 235 -1.40 5.61 7.50
N ALA A 236 -0.42 6.42 7.90
CA ALA A 236 0.06 6.47 9.29
C ALA A 236 -1.02 6.93 10.25
N ILE A 237 -1.70 8.05 9.97
CA ILE A 237 -2.76 8.57 10.84
C ILE A 237 -3.98 7.64 10.92
N ILE A 238 -4.30 6.92 9.83
CA ILE A 238 -5.36 5.89 9.86
C ILE A 238 -4.96 4.74 10.78
N LEU A 239 -3.74 4.21 10.65
CA LEU A 239 -3.28 3.09 11.48
C LEU A 239 -3.18 3.48 12.96
N LEU A 240 -2.69 4.69 13.26
CA LEU A 240 -2.68 5.23 14.62
C LEU A 240 -4.10 5.36 15.19
N ALA A 241 -5.06 5.87 14.40
CA ALA A 241 -6.45 5.97 14.82
C ALA A 241 -7.10 4.60 15.08
N LEU A 242 -6.69 3.56 14.33
CA LEU A 242 -7.10 2.18 14.56
C LEU A 242 -6.38 1.50 15.75
N GLY A 243 -5.46 2.20 16.42
CA GLY A 243 -4.74 1.70 17.59
C GLY A 243 -3.61 0.72 17.26
N VAL A 244 -3.03 0.81 16.06
CA VAL A 244 -1.82 0.05 15.69
C VAL A 244 -0.60 0.67 16.39
N PRO A 245 0.31 -0.14 16.98
CA PRO A 245 1.51 0.38 17.63
C PRO A 245 2.35 1.25 16.70
N GLU A 246 2.82 2.39 17.21
CA GLU A 246 3.62 3.36 16.44
C GLU A 246 4.83 2.71 15.75
N LYS A 247 5.53 1.79 16.43
CA LYS A 247 6.64 1.02 15.83
C LYS A 247 6.21 0.29 14.55
N GLN A 248 5.00 -0.28 14.53
CA GLN A 248 4.45 -0.98 13.38
C GLN A 248 3.99 -0.01 12.29
N VAL A 249 3.43 1.14 12.67
CA VAL A 249 3.07 2.22 11.74
C VAL A 249 4.32 2.75 11.03
N MET A 250 5.38 3.03 11.77
CA MET A 250 6.66 3.47 11.20
C MET A 250 7.32 2.39 10.33
N ALA A 251 7.18 1.12 10.71
CA ALA A 251 7.61 0.01 9.86
C ALA A 251 6.88 0.01 8.52
N ASP A 252 5.55 0.18 8.47
CA ASP A 252 4.81 0.32 7.19
C ASP A 252 5.23 1.56 6.40
N TYR A 253 5.41 2.69 7.08
CA TYR A 253 5.83 3.93 6.45
C TYR A 253 7.16 3.75 5.69
N ILE A 254 8.13 3.10 6.33
CA ILE A 254 9.47 2.86 5.77
C ILE A 254 9.48 1.70 4.76
N LEU A 255 8.44 0.84 4.67
CA LEU A 255 8.33 -0.17 3.61
C LEU A 255 8.39 0.44 2.20
N THR A 256 8.08 1.72 2.06
CA THR A 256 8.27 2.43 0.80
C THR A 256 9.70 2.36 0.29
N ALA A 257 10.73 2.33 1.14
CA ALA A 257 12.11 2.11 0.70
C ALA A 257 12.33 0.76 -0.02
N ARG A 258 11.45 -0.22 0.19
CA ARG A 258 11.47 -1.53 -0.49
C ARG A 258 10.58 -1.58 -1.73
N PHE A 259 9.48 -0.82 -1.75
CA PHE A 259 8.44 -0.92 -2.79
C PHE A 259 8.42 0.24 -3.78
N PHE A 260 9.23 1.27 -3.54
CA PHE A 260 9.46 2.38 -4.44
C PHE A 260 10.91 2.35 -4.90
N SER A 261 11.11 2.39 -6.21
CA SER A 261 12.44 2.46 -6.83
C SER A 261 12.69 3.90 -7.28
N PRO A 262 13.63 4.64 -6.65
CA PRO A 262 13.97 6.00 -7.08
C PRO A 262 14.44 6.06 -8.53
N SER A 263 15.20 5.06 -9.01
CA SER A 263 15.66 5.03 -10.40
C SER A 263 14.50 4.93 -11.38
N ASN A 264 13.53 4.05 -11.10
CA ASN A 264 12.36 3.89 -11.97
C ASN A 264 11.51 5.17 -12.01
N GLU A 265 11.40 5.88 -10.88
CA GLU A 265 10.67 7.15 -10.85
C GLU A 265 11.42 8.25 -11.63
N VAL A 266 12.75 8.33 -11.50
CA VAL A 266 13.57 9.25 -12.31
C VAL A 266 13.37 8.97 -13.80
N ASP A 267 13.43 7.71 -14.22
CA ASP A 267 13.23 7.35 -15.62
C ASP A 267 11.82 7.70 -16.09
N ARG A 268 10.79 7.49 -15.26
CA ARG A 268 9.41 7.92 -15.56
C ARG A 268 9.32 9.43 -15.75
N LEU A 269 9.91 10.21 -14.85
CA LEU A 269 9.90 11.67 -14.92
C LEU A 269 10.63 12.19 -16.17
N ARG A 270 11.76 11.58 -16.53
CA ARG A 270 12.47 11.86 -17.79
C ARG A 270 11.58 11.65 -19.00
N HIS A 271 10.90 10.50 -19.09
CA HIS A 271 9.98 10.22 -20.19
C HIS A 271 8.77 11.16 -20.22
N LYS A 272 8.19 11.49 -19.06
CA LYS A 272 7.00 12.35 -18.96
C LYS A 272 7.31 13.80 -19.36
N TYR A 273 8.44 14.34 -18.92
CA TYR A 273 8.76 15.76 -19.09
C TYR A 273 9.84 16.04 -20.15
N GLN A 274 10.37 15.01 -20.82
CA GLN A 274 11.37 15.14 -21.90
C GLN A 274 12.64 15.90 -21.47
N PHE A 275 13.06 15.78 -20.21
CA PHE A 275 14.31 16.37 -19.73
C PHE A 275 15.44 15.32 -19.72
N ASP A 276 16.55 15.63 -20.38
CA ASP A 276 17.85 14.99 -20.14
C ASP A 276 18.47 15.62 -18.88
N MET A 277 18.63 14.85 -17.82
CA MET A 277 19.44 15.28 -16.66
C MET A 277 20.91 15.03 -16.99
N PRO A 278 21.82 15.98 -16.70
CA PRO A 278 23.26 15.82 -16.94
C PRO A 278 23.88 14.64 -16.19
#